data_AF-A0A3M2CVQ5-F1
#
_entry.id   AF-A0A3M2CVQ5-F1
#
_cell.length_a   1.000
_cell.length_b   1.000
_cell.length_c   1.000
_cell.angle_alpha   90.00
_cell.angle_beta   90.00
_cell.angle_gamma   90.00
#
_symmetry.space_group_name_H-M   'P 1'
#
loop_
_entity.id
_entity.type
_entity.pdbx_description
1 polymer ?
#
loop_
_entity_poly.entity_id
_entity_poly.type
_entity_poly.pdbx_seq_one_letter_code
_entity_poly.pdbx_strand_id
1 'polypeptide(L)'
;MPWLHALWIGLLGALGLEALTVFLRFGLGWRSPERTRPLAKLTRGWRLHHGYPGLVLMPVAIPIYTLLPGSEPTWMLWIAPAILAAGIALAVSDLIHHALVLPFLAGSHEFELHYPGHPRHKPAPVIREPWRPRRRAA
;
A
#
# COMPACT_ATOMS: atom_id res chain seq x y z
N MET A 1 -23.00 4.07 -13.97
CA MET A 1 -22.52 4.54 -12.65
C MET A 1 -20.99 4.47 -12.61
N PRO A 2 -20.27 5.58 -12.85
CA PRO A 2 -18.79 5.60 -12.88
C PRO A 2 -18.17 5.15 -11.55
N TRP A 3 -18.87 5.35 -10.44
CA TRP A 3 -18.49 4.87 -9.11
C TRP A 3 -18.35 3.36 -8.98
N LEU A 4 -19.23 2.60 -9.63
CA LEU A 4 -19.15 1.13 -9.62
C LEU A 4 -17.91 0.65 -10.39
N HIS A 5 -17.56 1.34 -11.48
CA HIS A 5 -16.35 1.06 -12.23
C HIS A 5 -15.11 1.40 -11.40
N ALA A 6 -15.11 2.54 -10.69
CA ALA A 6 -14.02 2.90 -9.79
C ALA A 6 -13.79 1.84 -8.69
N LEU A 7 -14.85 1.28 -8.12
CA LEU A 7 -14.74 0.19 -7.15
C LEU A 7 -14.06 -1.04 -7.76
N TRP A 8 -14.55 -1.54 -8.90
CA TRP A 8 -13.98 -2.71 -9.56
C TRP A 8 -12.54 -2.48 -10.03
N ILE A 9 -12.27 -1.33 -10.65
CA ILE A 9 -10.92 -0.93 -11.07
C ILE A 9 -9.99 -0.84 -9.86
N GLY A 10 -10.46 -0.27 -8.74
CA GLY A 10 -9.70 -0.18 -7.50
C GLY A 10 -9.39 -1.55 -6.91
N LEU A 11 -10.36 -2.46 -6.86
CA LEU A 11 -10.15 -3.82 -6.36
C LEU A 11 -9.19 -4.63 -7.25
N LEU A 12 -9.36 -4.56 -8.58
CA LEU A 12 -8.43 -5.20 -9.52
C LEU A 12 -7.03 -4.56 -9.41
N GLY A 13 -6.96 -3.24 -9.25
CA GLY A 13 -5.73 -2.50 -9.00
C GLY A 13 -5.04 -2.93 -7.71
N ALA A 14 -5.80 -3.20 -6.64
CA ALA A 14 -5.25 -3.72 -5.39
C ALA A 14 -4.58 -5.09 -5.59
N LEU A 15 -5.22 -5.99 -6.35
CA LEU A 15 -4.64 -7.30 -6.69
C LEU A 15 -3.38 -7.14 -7.54
N GLY A 16 -3.37 -6.22 -8.50
CA GLY A 16 -2.20 -5.93 -9.33
C GLY A 16 -1.03 -5.35 -8.53
N LEU A 17 -1.30 -4.38 -7.65
CA LEU A 17 -0.31 -3.83 -6.72
C LEU A 17 0.22 -4.89 -5.77
N GLU A 18 -0.64 -5.77 -5.26
CA GLU A 18 -0.21 -6.85 -4.37
C GLU A 18 0.64 -7.89 -5.08
N ALA A 19 0.27 -8.26 -6.31
CA ALA A 19 1.11 -9.15 -7.12
C ALA A 19 2.50 -8.53 -7.35
N LEU A 20 2.57 -7.21 -7.59
CA LEU A 20 3.83 -6.48 -7.71
C LEU A 20 4.61 -6.45 -6.39
N THR A 21 3.99 -6.15 -5.25
CA THR A 21 4.67 -6.13 -3.94
C THR A 21 5.19 -7.52 -3.57
N VAL A 22 4.42 -8.58 -3.80
CA VAL A 22 4.85 -9.98 -3.62
C VAL A 22 6.04 -10.28 -4.51
N PHE A 23 5.97 -9.93 -5.81
CA PHE A 23 7.07 -10.16 -6.74
C PHE A 23 8.34 -9.42 -6.33
N LEU A 24 8.25 -8.15 -5.97
CA LEU A 24 9.40 -7.38 -5.51
C LEU A 24 9.96 -7.94 -4.19
N ARG A 25 9.09 -8.29 -3.24
CA ARG A 25 9.49 -8.76 -1.90
C ARG A 25 10.13 -10.15 -1.94
N PHE A 26 9.49 -11.11 -2.58
CA PHE A 26 9.89 -12.52 -2.55
C PHE A 26 10.67 -12.94 -3.80
N GLY A 27 10.42 -12.31 -4.95
CA GLY A 27 11.19 -12.54 -6.17
C GLY A 27 12.51 -11.78 -6.20
N LEU A 28 12.50 -10.49 -5.87
CA LEU A 28 13.71 -9.65 -5.88
C LEU A 28 14.32 -9.40 -4.48
N GLY A 29 13.71 -9.94 -3.43
CA GLY A 29 14.21 -9.79 -2.06
C GLY A 29 14.08 -8.35 -1.51
N TRP A 30 13.24 -7.49 -2.09
CA TRP A 30 13.14 -6.09 -1.67
C TRP A 30 12.45 -5.95 -0.32
N ARG A 31 13.16 -5.32 0.62
CA ARG A 31 12.59 -4.95 1.92
C ARG A 31 12.37 -3.44 1.97
N SER A 32 11.13 -3.05 2.22
CA SER A 32 10.72 -1.64 2.30
C SER A 32 11.62 -0.80 3.22
N PRO A 33 11.94 -1.22 4.47
CA PRO A 33 12.79 -0.43 5.36
C PRO A 33 14.18 -0.13 4.80
N GLU A 34 14.75 -1.04 4.01
CA GLU A 34 16.09 -0.90 3.44
C GLU A 34 16.10 0.08 2.27
N ARG A 35 15.05 0.04 1.44
CA ARG A 35 14.92 0.90 0.25
C ARG A 35 14.43 2.31 0.57
N THR A 36 13.59 2.45 1.60
CA THR A 36 12.96 3.72 1.97
C THR A 36 13.65 4.44 3.12
N ARG A 37 14.72 3.85 3.70
CA ARG A 37 15.51 4.46 4.78
C ARG A 37 15.93 5.92 4.54
N PRO A 38 16.30 6.36 3.32
CA PRO A 38 16.62 7.77 3.08
C PRO A 38 15.46 8.72 3.41
N LEU A 39 14.22 8.26 3.26
CA LEU A 39 13.01 9.02 3.58
C LEU A 39 12.78 9.16 5.09
N ALA A 40 13.47 8.38 5.93
CA ALA A 40 13.33 8.46 7.39
C ALA A 40 13.66 9.85 7.93
N LYS A 41 14.62 10.57 7.32
CA LYS A 41 14.94 11.95 7.73
C LYS A 41 13.79 12.91 7.42
N LEU A 42 13.24 12.81 6.21
CA LEU A 42 12.13 13.67 5.75
C LEU A 42 10.86 13.45 6.57
N THR A 43 10.57 12.19 6.89
CA THR A 43 9.37 11.76 7.63
C THR A 43 9.55 11.79 9.15
N ARG A 44 10.70 12.27 9.65
CA ARG A 44 11.06 12.26 11.08
C ARG A 44 10.93 10.87 11.71
N GLY A 45 11.30 9.83 10.97
CA GLY A 45 11.30 8.44 11.39
C GLY A 45 9.98 7.69 11.16
N TRP A 46 8.93 8.33 10.64
CA TRP A 46 7.67 7.65 10.29
C TRP A 46 7.80 6.83 9.01
N ARG A 47 7.35 5.58 9.04
CA ARG A 47 7.23 4.75 7.84
C ARG A 47 5.93 5.09 7.13
N LEU A 48 6.03 5.40 5.84
CA LEU A 48 4.87 5.63 5.00
C LEU A 48 4.43 4.29 4.41
N HIS A 49 3.26 3.83 4.87
CA HIS A 49 2.54 2.72 4.26
C HIS A 49 1.74 3.26 3.09
N HIS A 50 1.64 2.53 1.98
CA HIS A 50 0.85 2.99 0.85
C HIS A 50 -0.65 3.01 1.17
N GLY A 51 -1.08 2.34 2.24
CA GLY A 51 -2.41 2.49 2.80
C GLY A 51 -2.75 3.93 3.23
N TYR A 52 -1.77 4.73 3.68
CA TYR A 52 -1.99 6.11 4.12
C TYR A 52 -2.47 7.04 2.99
N PRO A 53 -1.75 7.19 1.86
CA PRO A 53 -2.27 7.96 0.74
C PRO A 53 -3.56 7.34 0.20
N GLY A 54 -3.74 6.01 0.25
CA GLY A 54 -5.00 5.35 -0.12
C GLY A 54 -6.21 5.89 0.66
N LEU A 55 -6.10 5.90 1.99
CA LEU A 55 -7.13 6.41 2.90
C LEU A 55 -7.38 7.92 2.76
N VAL A 56 -6.41 8.70 2.29
CA VAL A 56 -6.58 10.13 2.00
C VAL A 56 -7.27 10.36 0.66
N LEU A 57 -6.92 9.60 -0.38
CA LEU A 57 -7.48 9.79 -1.72
C LEU A 57 -8.98 9.46 -1.79
N MET A 58 -9.44 8.44 -1.06
CA MET A 58 -10.85 8.05 -1.05
C MET A 58 -11.82 9.19 -0.66
N PRO A 59 -11.65 9.89 0.49
CA PRO A 59 -12.49 11.02 0.85
C PRO A 59 -12.24 12.25 -0.04
N VAL A 60 -11.04 12.44 -0.58
CA VAL A 60 -10.73 13.55 -1.52
C VAL A 60 -11.51 13.41 -2.84
N ALA A 61 -11.84 12.20 -3.28
CA ALA A 61 -12.66 11.97 -4.48
C ALA A 61 -14.08 12.57 -4.36
N ILE A 62 -14.62 12.69 -3.14
CA ILE A 62 -15.98 13.17 -2.86
C ILE A 62 -16.14 14.66 -3.25
N PRO A 63 -15.41 15.61 -2.66
CA PRO A 63 -15.53 17.02 -3.01
C PRO A 63 -15.18 17.28 -4.48
N ILE A 64 -14.22 16.53 -5.04
CA ILE A 64 -13.89 16.66 -6.47
C ILE A 64 -15.10 16.32 -7.32
N TYR A 65 -15.89 15.31 -6.97
CA TYR A 65 -17.10 15.01 -7.74
C TYR A 65 -18.24 16.00 -7.48
N THR A 66 -18.47 16.38 -6.22
CA THR A 66 -19.64 17.19 -5.85
C THR A 66 -19.50 18.67 -6.19
N LEU A 67 -18.27 19.15 -6.39
CA LEU A 67 -17.99 20.56 -6.68
C LEU A 67 -17.79 20.82 -8.18
N LEU A 68 -17.83 19.79 -9.04
CA LEU A 68 -17.71 19.98 -10.49
C LEU A 68 -18.99 20.62 -11.07
N PRO A 69 -18.85 21.76 -11.79
CA PRO A 69 -19.95 22.34 -12.55
C PRO A 69 -20.54 21.37 -13.59
N GLY A 70 -21.82 21.54 -13.93
CA GLY A 70 -22.48 20.70 -14.95
C GLY A 70 -21.99 20.93 -16.39
N SER A 71 -21.10 21.89 -16.62
CA SER A 71 -20.55 22.27 -17.93
C SER A 71 -19.14 21.74 -18.18
N GLU A 72 -18.61 20.88 -17.30
CA GLU A 72 -17.23 20.46 -17.39
C GLU A 72 -16.97 19.49 -18.56
N PRO A 73 -15.76 19.52 -19.15
CA PRO A 73 -15.33 18.55 -20.15
C PRO A 73 -15.47 17.11 -19.65
N THR A 74 -15.86 16.19 -20.55
CA THR A 74 -16.10 14.77 -20.23
C THR A 74 -14.94 14.08 -19.51
N TRP A 75 -13.69 14.50 -19.73
CA TRP A 75 -12.53 13.92 -19.04
C TRP A 75 -12.47 14.27 -17.55
N MET A 76 -13.01 15.43 -17.13
CA MET A 76 -13.05 15.83 -15.72
C MET A 76 -14.01 14.96 -14.90
N LEU A 77 -15.05 14.42 -15.55
CA LEU A 77 -15.96 13.45 -14.95
C LEU A 77 -15.27 12.14 -14.53
N TRP A 78 -14.09 11.84 -15.07
CA TRP A 78 -13.32 10.63 -14.77
C TRP A 78 -12.23 10.83 -13.71
N ILE A 79 -11.93 12.07 -13.31
CA ILE A 79 -10.88 12.36 -12.31
C ILE A 79 -11.27 11.80 -10.94
N ALA A 80 -12.46 12.14 -10.44
CA ALA A 80 -12.91 11.65 -9.13
C ALA A 80 -13.01 10.10 -9.07
N PRO A 81 -13.61 9.42 -10.08
CA PRO A 81 -13.56 7.95 -10.17
C PRO A 81 -12.13 7.38 -10.19
N ALA A 82 -11.20 8.00 -10.92
CA ALA A 82 -9.81 7.52 -10.97
C ALA A 82 -9.09 7.70 -9.63
N ILE A 83 -9.29 8.83 -8.95
CA ILE A 83 -8.76 9.09 -7.61
C ILE A 83 -9.33 8.08 -6.61
N LEU A 84 -10.64 7.81 -6.67
CA LEU A 84 -11.26 6.80 -5.81
C LEU A 84 -10.68 5.41 -6.08
N ALA A 85 -10.55 5.02 -7.36
CA ALA A 85 -9.98 3.73 -7.74
C ALA A 85 -8.54 3.58 -7.24
N ALA A 86 -7.71 4.62 -7.40
CA ALA A 86 -6.35 4.64 -6.87
C ALA A 86 -6.33 4.55 -5.33
N GLY A 87 -7.22 5.27 -4.65
CA GLY A 87 -7.38 5.22 -3.19
C GLY A 87 -7.72 3.82 -2.69
N ILE A 88 -8.72 3.19 -3.30
CA ILE A 88 -9.12 1.80 -3.01
C ILE A 88 -7.97 0.84 -3.28
N ALA A 89 -7.30 0.95 -4.44
CA ALA A 89 -6.21 0.06 -4.81
C ALA A 89 -5.07 0.08 -3.77
N LEU A 90 -4.66 1.28 -3.34
CA LEU A 90 -3.60 1.44 -2.36
C LEU A 90 -4.01 0.95 -0.97
N ALA A 91 -5.19 1.34 -0.48
CA ALA A 91 -5.66 0.96 0.85
C ALA A 91 -5.91 -0.55 0.98
N VAL A 92 -6.57 -1.15 -0.01
CA VAL A 92 -6.88 -2.59 -0.01
C VAL A 92 -5.60 -3.42 -0.23
N SER A 93 -4.70 -3.00 -1.12
CA SER A 93 -3.40 -3.70 -1.28
C SER A 93 -2.60 -3.66 0.03
N ASP A 94 -2.50 -2.51 0.70
CA ASP A 94 -1.76 -2.41 1.97
C ASP A 94 -2.35 -3.32 3.06
N LEU A 95 -3.69 -3.34 3.15
CA LEU A 95 -4.41 -4.22 4.07
C LEU A 95 -4.13 -5.70 3.75
N ILE A 96 -4.27 -6.11 2.49
CA ILE A 96 -3.98 -7.50 2.07
C ILE A 96 -2.51 -7.83 2.36
N HIS A 97 -1.59 -6.93 2.07
CA HIS A 97 -0.16 -7.16 2.28
C HIS A 97 0.14 -7.47 3.75
N HIS A 98 -0.34 -6.63 4.67
CA HIS A 98 -0.01 -6.72 6.09
C HIS A 98 -0.89 -7.71 6.88
N ALA A 99 -2.14 -7.93 6.45
CA ALA A 99 -3.06 -8.83 7.13
C ALA A 99 -3.00 -10.26 6.58
N LEU A 100 -2.68 -10.45 5.30
CA LEU A 100 -2.71 -11.75 4.65
C LEU A 100 -1.35 -12.17 4.11
N VAL A 101 -0.68 -11.36 3.30
CA VAL A 101 0.53 -11.83 2.61
C VAL A 101 1.73 -11.98 3.55
N LEU A 102 2.08 -10.94 4.30
CA LEU A 102 3.22 -10.99 5.21
C LEU A 102 3.07 -12.06 6.31
N PRO A 103 1.92 -12.20 6.99
CA PRO A 103 1.77 -13.23 8.02
C PRO A 103 1.89 -14.65 7.48
N PHE A 104 1.34 -14.91 6.29
CA PHE A 104 1.31 -16.26 5.72
C PHE A 104 2.58 -16.62 4.96
N LEU A 105 3.23 -15.66 4.27
CA LEU A 105 4.43 -15.92 3.47
C LEU A 105 5.73 -15.54 4.18
N ALA A 106 5.74 -14.44 4.93
CA ALA A 106 6.94 -13.98 5.66
C ALA A 106 6.99 -14.46 7.12
N GLY A 107 5.86 -14.90 7.70
CA GLY A 107 5.77 -15.38 9.08
C GLY A 107 5.68 -14.28 10.14
N SER A 108 5.44 -13.03 9.73
CA SER A 108 5.32 -11.86 10.62
C SER A 108 4.40 -10.80 10.00
N HIS A 109 3.83 -9.91 10.82
CA HIS A 109 2.90 -8.87 10.33
C HIS A 109 3.61 -7.64 9.70
N GLU A 110 4.93 -7.48 9.91
CA GLU A 110 5.78 -6.33 9.50
C GLU A 110 5.08 -4.96 9.38
N PHE A 111 4.12 -4.65 10.26
CA PHE A 111 3.42 -3.36 10.28
C PHE A 111 4.05 -2.45 11.33
N GLU A 112 5.11 -1.75 10.94
CA GLU A 112 5.86 -0.90 11.85
C GLU A 112 5.67 0.57 11.49
N LEU A 113 5.21 1.37 12.45
CA LEU A 113 4.97 2.80 12.22
C LEU A 113 6.25 3.62 12.09
N HIS A 114 7.37 3.13 12.62
CA HIS A 114 8.64 3.85 12.64
C HIS A 114 9.78 2.99 12.09
N TYR A 115 10.75 3.63 11.44
CA TYR A 115 11.94 2.96 10.92
C TYR A 115 12.77 2.33 12.05
N PRO A 116 13.46 1.19 11.79
CA PRO A 116 14.42 0.64 12.73
C PRO A 116 15.45 1.68 13.18
N GLY A 117 15.73 1.71 14.49
CA GLY A 117 16.64 2.68 15.12
C GLY A 117 15.97 3.98 15.58
N HIS A 118 14.68 4.20 15.31
CA HIS A 118 13.92 5.30 15.90
C HIS A 118 13.52 4.96 17.36
N PRO A 119 13.51 5.92 18.32
CA PRO A 119 13.22 5.64 19.74
C PRO A 119 11.85 4.98 20.00
N ARG A 120 10.89 5.22 19.10
CA ARG A 120 9.53 4.64 19.16
C ARG A 120 9.33 3.42 18.27
N HIS A 121 10.39 2.88 17.68
CA HIS A 121 10.31 1.68 16.88
C HIS A 121 9.96 0.47 17.75
N LYS A 122 8.93 -0.27 17.34
CA LYS A 122 8.55 -1.55 17.93
C LYS A 122 8.69 -2.61 16.83
N PRO A 123 9.58 -3.60 16.99
CA PRO A 123 9.75 -4.63 15.98
C PRO A 123 8.48 -5.47 15.87
N ALA A 124 8.16 -5.92 14.66
CA ALA A 124 7.00 -6.76 14.43
C ALA A 124 7.12 -8.11 15.18
N PRO A 125 6.03 -8.59 15.82
CA PRO A 125 6.03 -9.91 16.43
C PRO A 125 6.21 -11.00 15.36
N VAL A 126 7.10 -11.94 15.65
CA VAL A 126 7.34 -13.13 14.82
C VAL A 126 6.28 -14.17 15.19
N ILE A 127 5.50 -14.60 14.22
CA ILE A 127 4.40 -15.57 14.41
C ILE A 127 4.90 -16.98 14.15
N ARG A 128 5.79 -17.14 13.17
CA ARG A 128 6.45 -18.39 12.79
C ARG A 128 7.86 -18.08 12.31
N GLU A 129 8.78 -19.04 12.36
CA GLU A 129 10.10 -18.83 11.78
C GLU A 129 9.95 -18.41 10.30
N PRO A 130 10.58 -17.29 9.88
CA PRO A 130 10.45 -16.82 8.52
C PRO A 130 10.99 -17.90 7.57
N TRP A 131 10.28 -18.14 6.46
CA TRP A 131 10.77 -19.02 5.41
C TRP A 131 12.15 -18.51 4.95
N ARG A 132 13.21 -19.22 5.37
CA ARG A 132 14.55 -19.01 4.87
C ARG A 132 14.74 -20.01 3.74
N PRO A 133 14.95 -19.57 2.48
CA PRO A 133 15.46 -20.50 1.49
C PRO A 133 16.75 -21.06 2.06
N ARG A 134 16.82 -22.39 2.23
CA ARG A 134 18.07 -23.04 2.66
C ARG A 134 19.14 -22.53 1.73
N ARG A 135 20.08 -21.72 2.23
CA ARG A 135 21.32 -21.47 1.51
C ARG A 135 21.89 -22.86 1.30
N ARG A 136 21.90 -23.36 0.07
CA ARG A 136 22.69 -24.53 -0.26
C ARG A 136 24.11 -24.11 0.11
N ALA A 137 24.68 -24.78 1.11
CA ALA A 137 26.09 -24.65 1.39
C ALA A 137 26.81 -24.94 0.08
N ALA A 138 27.50 -23.92 -0.43
CA ALA A 138 28.49 -24.08 -1.48
C ALA A 138 29.82 -24.38 -0.80
#